data_AF-A0A2Z6QTY7-F1
#
_entry.id   AF-A0A2Z6QTY7-F1
#
_cell.length_a   1.000
_cell.length_b   1.000
_cell.length_c   1.000
_cell.angle_alpha   90.00
_cell.angle_beta   90.00
_cell.angle_gamma   90.00
#
_symmetry.space_group_name_H-M   'P 1'
#
loop_
_entity.id
_entity.type
_entity.pdbx_description
1 polymer ?
#
loop_
_entity_poly.entity_id
_entity_poly.type
_entity_poly.pdbx_seq_one_letter_code
_entity_poly.pdbx_strand_id
1 'polypeptide(L)'
;MPNKKKRKRGLETEQSKYDEPPTSDKTSDIPKNFKRLLLANKFKKQVVNNSKMNKDTSQKVQRIPGESFLGFSRRLDDHMRPDILKAMKEGTSAKDKTKRFREKLKEKKKAKIKKLMEEVNIKDFDDFKDKIKFGEIVQAPPSLTVIPKKRNHLKKDSSKEKKMNQLNFANKRIIAEERERVMAQYRLIKTRKLINKNSYSKE
;
A
#
# COMPACT_ATOMS: atom_id res chain seq x y z
N MET A 1 -21.99 4.55 4.81
CA MET A 1 -21.96 3.47 3.82
C MET A 1 -20.79 2.55 4.14
N PRO A 2 -20.98 1.22 4.13
CA PRO A 2 -19.87 0.30 4.14
C PRO A 2 -19.08 0.53 2.84
N ASN A 3 -17.76 0.74 2.98
CA ASN A 3 -16.87 0.95 1.85
C ASN A 3 -16.80 -0.36 1.07
N LYS A 4 -17.72 -0.57 0.12
CA LYS A 4 -17.61 -1.58 -0.91
C LYS A 4 -16.40 -1.18 -1.75
N LYS A 5 -15.23 -1.73 -1.40
CA LYS A 5 -14.02 -1.68 -2.23
C LYS A 5 -14.45 -2.06 -3.64
N LYS A 6 -14.39 -1.11 -4.58
CA LYS A 6 -14.55 -1.39 -6.00
C LYS A 6 -13.46 -2.40 -6.35
N ARG A 7 -13.83 -3.69 -6.47
CA ARG A 7 -12.96 -4.69 -7.10
C ARG A 7 -12.74 -4.14 -8.51
N LYS A 8 -11.48 -3.92 -8.90
CA LYS A 8 -11.13 -3.60 -10.28
C LYS A 8 -11.76 -4.70 -11.15
N ARG A 9 -12.78 -4.35 -11.92
CA ARG A 9 -13.31 -5.22 -12.96
C ARG A 9 -12.28 -5.23 -14.07
N GLY A 10 -11.90 -6.44 -14.48
CA GLY A 10 -11.14 -6.82 -15.67
C GLY A 10 -10.13 -5.81 -16.19
N LEU A 11 -8.84 -6.03 -15.90
CA LEU A 11 -7.93 -6.05 -17.06
C LEU A 11 -8.40 -7.26 -17.86
N GLU A 12 -8.68 -7.07 -19.13
CA GLU A 12 -8.95 -8.13 -20.09
C GLU A 12 -7.72 -9.05 -20.08
N THR A 13 -7.77 -10.09 -19.26
CA THR A 13 -6.88 -11.23 -19.39
C THR A 13 -7.28 -11.87 -20.70
N GLU A 14 -6.42 -11.69 -21.71
CA GLU A 14 -6.41 -12.51 -22.91
C GLU A 14 -6.73 -13.94 -22.50
N GLN A 15 -7.80 -14.50 -23.08
CA GLN A 15 -8.19 -15.88 -22.82
C GLN A 15 -6.98 -16.74 -23.19
N SER A 16 -6.35 -17.36 -22.20
CA SER A 16 -5.25 -18.28 -22.44
C SER A 16 -5.77 -19.40 -23.32
N LYS A 17 -5.12 -19.63 -24.45
CA LYS A 17 -5.27 -20.89 -25.20
C LYS A 17 -5.17 -22.05 -24.21
N TYR A 18 -6.15 -22.94 -24.26
CA TYR A 18 -6.42 -23.95 -23.23
C TYR A 18 -5.30 -25.00 -23.02
N ASP A 19 -4.21 -24.93 -23.79
CA ASP A 19 -3.12 -25.91 -23.77
C ASP A 19 -1.79 -25.39 -23.21
N GLU A 20 -1.71 -24.15 -22.73
CA GLU A 20 -0.46 -23.67 -22.11
C GLU A 20 -0.35 -24.12 -20.65
N PRO A 21 0.77 -24.73 -20.23
CA PRO A 21 0.98 -25.09 -18.84
C PRO A 21 0.98 -23.82 -17.96
N PRO A 22 0.43 -23.88 -16.73
CA PRO A 22 0.30 -22.72 -15.87
C PRO A 22 1.67 -22.12 -15.55
N THR A 23 1.89 -20.90 -16.02
CA THR A 23 3.10 -20.11 -15.72
C THR A 23 2.95 -19.38 -14.39
N SER A 24 4.08 -19.05 -13.75
CA SER A 24 4.08 -18.45 -12.41
C SER A 24 3.44 -17.07 -12.30
N ASP A 25 3.16 -16.45 -13.43
CA ASP A 25 2.73 -15.07 -13.49
C ASP A 25 1.18 -14.99 -13.51
N LYS A 26 0.51 -16.09 -13.89
CA LYS A 26 -0.94 -16.26 -13.91
C LYS A 26 -1.43 -17.10 -12.72
N THR A 27 -1.25 -16.59 -11.49
CA THR A 27 -1.56 -17.35 -10.24
C THR A 27 -2.93 -17.08 -9.63
N SER A 28 -3.81 -16.36 -10.30
CA SER A 28 -5.13 -16.00 -9.75
C SER A 28 -6.06 -17.21 -9.61
N ASP A 29 -5.94 -18.19 -10.50
CA ASP A 29 -6.86 -19.33 -10.60
C ASP A 29 -6.30 -20.63 -10.01
N ILE A 30 -5.06 -20.58 -9.49
CA ILE A 30 -4.36 -21.74 -8.97
C ILE A 30 -4.75 -21.97 -7.49
N PRO A 31 -5.12 -23.20 -7.10
CA PRO A 31 -5.37 -23.54 -5.70
C PRO A 31 -4.16 -23.19 -4.82
N LYS A 32 -4.42 -22.63 -3.64
CA LYS A 32 -3.37 -22.12 -2.72
C LYS A 32 -2.28 -23.16 -2.43
N ASN A 33 -2.68 -24.43 -2.26
CA ASN A 33 -1.74 -25.53 -1.98
C ASN A 33 -0.82 -25.79 -3.18
N PHE A 34 -1.35 -25.75 -4.40
CA PHE A 34 -0.57 -25.93 -5.62
C PHE A 34 0.37 -24.76 -5.87
N LYS A 35 -0.08 -23.52 -5.63
CA LYS A 35 0.78 -22.34 -5.68
C LYS A 35 1.98 -22.45 -4.73
N ARG A 36 1.78 -22.99 -3.52
CA ARG A 36 2.84 -23.22 -2.53
C ARG A 36 3.85 -24.26 -3.03
N LEU A 37 3.39 -25.33 -3.68
CA LEU A 37 4.27 -26.35 -4.30
C LEU A 37 5.10 -25.77 -5.45
N LEU A 38 4.48 -24.99 -6.34
CA LEU A 38 5.19 -24.33 -7.45
C LEU A 38 6.29 -23.38 -6.95
N LEU A 39 6.00 -22.60 -5.91
CA LEU A 39 6.99 -21.71 -5.30
C LEU A 39 8.12 -22.49 -4.62
N ALA A 40 7.82 -23.57 -3.91
CA ALA A 40 8.84 -24.40 -3.26
C ALA A 40 9.87 -24.97 -4.25
N ASN A 41 9.42 -25.40 -5.44
CA ASN A 41 10.30 -25.93 -6.47
C ASN A 41 11.18 -24.84 -7.11
N LYS A 42 10.72 -23.58 -7.18
CA LYS A 42 11.55 -22.45 -7.63
C LYS A 42 12.72 -22.18 -6.69
N PHE A 43 12.47 -22.21 -5.38
CA PHE A 43 13.54 -22.02 -4.39
C PHE A 43 14.57 -23.17 -4.44
N LYS A 44 14.13 -24.41 -4.64
CA LYS A 44 15.05 -25.56 -4.83
C LYS A 44 15.96 -25.38 -6.04
N LYS A 45 15.41 -24.97 -7.19
CA LYS A 45 16.21 -24.71 -8.41
C LYS A 45 17.22 -23.58 -8.23
N GLN A 46 16.86 -22.52 -7.50
CA GLN A 46 17.79 -21.42 -7.20
C GLN A 46 18.96 -21.85 -6.30
N VAL A 47 18.72 -22.67 -5.28
CA VAL A 47 19.79 -23.20 -4.41
C VAL A 47 20.77 -24.05 -5.22
N VAL A 48 20.26 -24.91 -6.12
CA VAL A 48 21.11 -25.74 -6.99
C VAL A 48 21.93 -24.87 -7.96
N ASN A 49 21.34 -23.83 -8.56
CA ASN A 49 22.07 -22.96 -9.48
C ASN A 49 23.10 -22.07 -8.78
N ASN A 50 22.79 -21.53 -7.60
CA ASN A 50 23.76 -20.78 -6.78
C ASN A 50 24.90 -21.67 -6.27
N SER A 51 24.62 -22.94 -5.96
CA SER A 51 25.67 -23.90 -5.59
C SER A 51 26.62 -24.25 -6.76
N LYS A 52 26.16 -24.10 -8.02
CA LYS A 52 26.99 -24.27 -9.21
C LYS A 52 27.85 -23.05 -9.51
N MET A 53 27.31 -21.84 -9.30
CA MET A 53 28.04 -20.58 -9.58
C MET A 53 29.10 -20.23 -8.52
N ASN A 54 28.98 -20.73 -7.29
CA ASN A 54 29.97 -20.49 -6.22
C ASN A 54 31.06 -21.58 -6.13
N LYS A 55 31.04 -22.58 -7.02
CA LYS A 55 32.04 -23.66 -7.02
C LYS A 55 33.40 -23.23 -7.58
N ASP A 56 33.45 -22.16 -8.36
CA ASP A 56 34.66 -21.81 -9.10
C ASP A 56 35.61 -20.86 -8.35
N THR A 57 35.21 -20.34 -7.18
CA THR A 57 36.01 -19.35 -6.42
C THR A 57 36.41 -19.78 -5.01
N SER A 58 35.83 -20.84 -4.46
CA SER A 58 36.27 -21.38 -3.18
C SER A 58 37.41 -22.36 -3.41
N GLN A 59 38.65 -21.87 -3.33
CA GLN A 59 39.81 -22.75 -3.21
C GLN A 59 39.57 -23.68 -2.01
N LYS A 60 39.45 -24.98 -2.27
CA LYS A 60 39.17 -25.96 -1.23
C LYS A 60 40.40 -26.02 -0.32
N VAL A 61 40.32 -25.41 0.86
CA VAL A 61 41.44 -25.37 1.82
C VAL A 61 41.73 -26.81 2.27
N GLN A 62 42.86 -27.35 1.82
CA GLN A 62 43.34 -28.67 2.21
C GLN A 62 44.40 -28.55 3.30
N ARG A 63 44.50 -29.57 4.14
CA ARG A 63 45.51 -29.62 5.21
C ARG A 63 46.90 -29.79 4.59
N ILE A 64 47.86 -28.99 5.04
CA ILE A 64 49.24 -29.08 4.57
C ILE A 64 49.96 -30.20 5.35
N PRO A 65 50.76 -31.07 4.70
CA PRO A 65 51.55 -32.07 5.41
C PRO A 65 52.52 -31.39 6.40
N GLY A 66 52.54 -31.85 7.65
CA GLY A 66 53.34 -31.25 8.73
C GLY A 66 52.63 -30.13 9.51
N GLU A 67 51.44 -29.72 9.10
CA GLU A 67 50.66 -28.72 9.83
C GLU A 67 49.92 -29.31 11.04
N SER A 68 49.98 -28.61 12.18
CA SER A 68 49.15 -28.91 13.34
C SER A 68 47.66 -28.72 13.01
N PHE A 69 46.79 -29.48 13.68
CA PHE A 69 45.34 -29.37 13.46
C PHE A 69 44.82 -27.94 13.74
N LEU A 70 45.35 -27.29 14.78
CA LEU A 70 44.98 -25.93 15.14
C LEU A 70 45.37 -24.91 14.07
N GLY A 71 46.53 -25.08 13.42
CA GLY A 71 46.95 -24.23 12.30
C GLY A 71 45.97 -24.31 11.13
N PHE A 72 45.54 -25.53 10.80
CA PHE A 72 44.57 -25.77 9.73
C PHE A 72 43.23 -25.10 10.04
N SER A 73 42.70 -25.27 11.27
CA SER A 73 41.46 -24.63 11.70
C SER A 73 41.51 -23.11 11.57
N ARG A 74 42.62 -22.47 11.99
CA ARG A 74 42.78 -21.01 11.86
C ARG A 74 42.74 -20.53 10.40
N ARG A 75 43.44 -21.23 9.50
CA ARG A 75 43.45 -20.88 8.07
C ARG A 75 42.08 -21.09 7.42
N LEU A 76 41.37 -22.14 7.83
CA LEU A 76 40.00 -22.38 7.39
C LEU A 76 39.06 -21.26 7.86
N ASP A 77 39.18 -20.83 9.12
CA ASP A 77 38.41 -19.71 9.65
C ASP A 77 38.71 -18.40 8.92
N ASP A 78 39.99 -18.08 8.68
CA ASP A 78 40.39 -16.87 7.96
C ASP A 78 39.89 -16.87 6.50
N HIS A 79 39.89 -18.04 5.84
CA HIS A 79 39.33 -18.20 4.51
C HIS A 79 37.80 -18.02 4.48
N MET A 80 37.08 -18.46 5.53
CA MET A 80 35.61 -18.31 5.64
C MET A 80 35.16 -16.96 6.20
N ARG A 81 36.05 -16.25 6.89
CA ARG A 81 35.79 -14.94 7.51
C ARG A 81 35.18 -13.90 6.56
N PRO A 82 35.66 -13.69 5.32
CA PRO A 82 35.05 -12.70 4.42
C PRO A 82 33.60 -13.04 4.07
N ASP A 83 33.29 -14.33 3.84
CA ASP A 83 31.94 -14.79 3.54
C ASP A 83 30.99 -14.63 4.72
N ILE A 84 31.48 -14.96 5.93
CA ILE A 84 30.73 -14.73 7.17
C ILE A 84 30.45 -13.23 7.35
N LEU A 85 31.46 -12.38 7.19
CA LEU A 85 31.29 -10.92 7.29
C LEU A 85 30.33 -10.37 6.22
N LYS A 86 30.38 -10.90 5.00
CA LYS A 86 29.48 -10.52 3.92
C LYS A 86 28.04 -10.94 4.25
N ALA A 87 27.81 -12.18 4.70
CA ALA A 87 26.50 -12.66 5.12
C ALA A 87 25.95 -11.84 6.30
N MET A 88 26.80 -11.48 7.27
CA MET A 88 26.42 -10.61 8.39
C MET A 88 26.05 -9.20 7.95
N LYS A 89 26.74 -8.64 6.94
CA LYS A 89 26.42 -7.33 6.35
C LYS A 89 25.16 -7.37 5.47
N GLU A 90 24.94 -8.46 4.73
CA GLU A 90 23.76 -8.67 3.88
C GLU A 90 22.49 -8.91 4.69
N GLY A 91 22.63 -9.41 5.91
CA GLY A 91 21.58 -9.39 6.93
C GLY A 91 21.12 -7.97 7.17
N THR A 92 20.04 -7.55 6.48
CA THR A 92 19.50 -6.18 6.60
C THR A 92 19.36 -5.80 8.07
N SER A 93 20.16 -4.81 8.51
CA SER A 93 20.09 -4.30 9.87
C SER A 93 18.65 -3.88 10.17
N ALA A 94 18.21 -4.00 11.42
CA ALA A 94 16.91 -3.46 11.84
C ALA A 94 16.75 -1.98 11.42
N LYS A 95 17.87 -1.23 11.40
CA LYS A 95 17.95 0.13 10.91
C LYS A 95 17.65 0.24 9.41
N ASP A 96 18.21 -0.65 8.58
CA ASP A 96 17.98 -0.67 7.13
C ASP A 96 16.55 -1.10 6.78
N LYS A 97 15.99 -2.08 7.50
CA LYS A 97 14.58 -2.46 7.36
C LYS A 97 13.67 -1.27 7.63
N THR A 98 13.95 -0.52 8.68
CA THR A 98 13.20 0.69 9.06
C THR A 98 13.36 1.80 8.01
N LYS A 99 14.58 2.02 7.50
CA LYS A 99 14.86 2.98 6.43
C LYS A 99 14.08 2.66 5.15
N ARG A 100 14.17 1.42 4.67
CA ARG A 100 13.42 0.93 3.49
C ARG A 100 11.91 1.06 3.67
N PHE A 101 11.39 0.80 4.87
CA PHE A 101 9.97 0.98 5.16
C PHE A 101 9.54 2.46 5.10
N ARG A 102 10.34 3.37 5.66
CA ARG A 102 10.10 4.82 5.58
C ARG A 102 10.14 5.33 4.14
N GLU A 103 11.10 4.86 3.33
CA GLU A 103 11.20 5.20 1.90
C GLU A 103 9.95 4.73 1.14
N LYS A 104 9.53 3.48 1.33
CA LYS A 104 8.26 2.96 0.76
C LYS A 104 7.04 3.78 1.15
N LEU A 105 6.98 4.30 2.38
CA LEU A 105 5.88 5.18 2.81
C LEU A 105 5.94 6.54 2.10
N LYS A 106 7.13 7.12 1.92
CA LYS A 106 7.32 8.37 1.17
C LYS A 106 6.92 8.20 -0.30
N GLU A 107 7.35 7.11 -0.94
CA GLU A 107 6.98 6.77 -2.32
C GLU A 107 5.47 6.61 -2.47
N LYS A 108 4.81 5.91 -1.55
CA LYS A 108 3.34 5.78 -1.55
C LYS A 108 2.64 7.12 -1.41
N LYS A 109 3.16 8.05 -0.60
CA LYS A 109 2.62 9.40 -0.49
C LYS A 109 2.81 10.18 -1.80
N LYS A 110 4.03 10.18 -2.36
CA LYS A 110 4.33 10.81 -3.65
C LYS A 110 3.46 10.27 -4.79
N ALA A 111 3.28 8.95 -4.86
CA ALA A 111 2.42 8.32 -5.87
C ALA A 111 0.94 8.70 -5.72
N LYS A 112 0.44 8.90 -4.50
CA LYS A 112 -0.92 9.41 -4.27
C LYS A 112 -1.06 10.86 -4.74
N ILE A 113 -0.09 11.70 -4.42
CA ILE A 113 -0.09 13.11 -4.84
C ILE A 113 -0.02 13.20 -6.37
N LYS A 114 0.88 12.43 -7.00
CA LYS A 114 1.01 12.39 -8.46
C LYS A 114 -0.30 11.98 -9.14
N LYS A 115 -0.96 10.93 -8.64
CA LYS A 115 -2.28 10.52 -9.15
C LYS A 115 -3.34 11.61 -8.98
N LEU A 116 -3.31 12.34 -7.87
CA LEU A 116 -4.25 13.43 -7.63
C LEU A 116 -3.98 14.60 -8.59
N MET A 117 -2.71 14.94 -8.84
CA MET A 117 -2.33 15.93 -9.85
C MET A 117 -2.73 15.47 -11.26
N GLU A 118 -2.51 14.21 -11.63
CA GLU A 118 -2.97 13.66 -12.90
C GLU A 118 -4.52 13.74 -13.02
N GLU A 119 -5.26 13.40 -11.97
CA GLU A 119 -6.73 13.52 -11.94
C GLU A 119 -7.24 14.97 -12.02
N VAL A 120 -6.46 15.94 -11.51
CA VAL A 120 -6.79 17.37 -11.62
C VAL A 120 -6.45 17.91 -13.00
N ASN A 121 -5.28 17.56 -13.55
CA ASN A 121 -4.87 17.99 -14.89
C ASN A 121 -5.77 17.40 -16.01
N ILE A 122 -6.29 16.18 -15.84
CA ILE A 122 -7.30 15.62 -16.78
C ILE A 122 -8.63 16.41 -16.74
N LYS A 123 -8.81 17.27 -15.74
CA LYS A 123 -9.96 18.18 -15.62
C LYS A 123 -9.55 19.65 -15.79
N ASP A 124 -8.48 19.91 -16.51
CA ASP A 124 -8.18 21.28 -16.91
C ASP A 124 -9.32 21.78 -17.81
N PHE A 125 -9.91 22.89 -17.37
CA PHE A 125 -11.10 23.51 -17.98
C PHE A 125 -10.90 23.88 -19.46
N ASP A 126 -9.65 23.93 -19.93
CA ASP A 126 -9.30 24.28 -21.31
C ASP A 126 -9.68 23.22 -22.34
N ASP A 127 -9.79 21.94 -21.95
CA ASP A 127 -10.29 20.87 -22.84
C ASP A 127 -11.83 20.87 -22.94
N PHE A 128 -12.52 21.61 -22.07
CA PHE A 128 -13.97 21.79 -22.08
C PHE A 128 -14.41 22.95 -23.00
N LYS A 129 -13.81 23.04 -24.19
CA LYS A 129 -14.30 23.96 -25.23
C LYS A 129 -15.43 23.28 -26.00
N ASP A 130 -16.65 23.69 -25.68
CA ASP A 130 -17.84 23.33 -26.45
C ASP A 130 -17.69 23.82 -27.90
N LYS A 131 -17.61 22.88 -28.84
CA LYS A 131 -17.59 23.16 -30.28
C LYS A 131 -19.00 23.46 -30.78
N ILE A 132 -19.67 24.46 -30.21
CA ILE A 132 -21.01 24.87 -30.66
C ILE A 132 -20.82 25.89 -31.80
N LYS A 133 -21.44 25.63 -32.95
CA LYS A 133 -21.44 26.59 -34.06
C LYS A 133 -22.49 27.66 -33.79
N PHE A 134 -22.12 28.92 -33.99
CA PHE A 134 -23.02 30.06 -33.82
C PHE A 134 -24.21 29.92 -34.79
N GLY A 135 -25.44 29.87 -34.28
CA GLY A 135 -26.66 29.69 -35.08
C GLY A 135 -27.38 28.35 -34.91
N GLU A 136 -26.80 27.41 -34.14
CA GLU A 136 -27.51 26.19 -33.73
C GLU A 136 -28.50 26.54 -32.59
N ILE A 137 -29.74 26.88 -32.95
CA ILE A 137 -30.81 27.17 -31.98
C ILE A 137 -31.24 25.84 -31.36
N VAL A 138 -30.94 25.65 -30.08
CA VAL A 138 -31.40 24.51 -29.29
C VAL A 138 -32.93 24.60 -29.17
N GLN A 139 -33.64 23.84 -30.02
CA GLN A 139 -35.10 23.94 -30.20
C GLN A 139 -35.92 23.53 -28.97
N ALA A 140 -35.34 22.74 -28.05
CA ALA A 140 -35.94 22.43 -26.76
C ALA A 140 -34.86 22.00 -25.78
N PRO A 141 -34.96 22.34 -24.48
CA PRO A 141 -34.06 21.79 -23.48
C PRO A 141 -34.17 20.26 -23.49
N PRO A 142 -33.04 19.52 -23.34
CA PRO A 142 -33.09 18.07 -23.30
C PRO A 142 -34.02 17.61 -22.19
N SER A 143 -35.04 16.82 -22.54
CA SER A 143 -35.93 16.26 -21.53
C SER A 143 -35.17 15.21 -20.71
N LEU A 144 -35.17 15.38 -19.38
CA LEU A 144 -34.53 14.44 -18.47
C LEU A 144 -35.37 13.15 -18.39
N THR A 145 -35.13 12.22 -19.31
CA THR A 145 -35.69 10.85 -19.28
C THR A 145 -35.00 9.95 -18.25
N VAL A 146 -34.48 10.53 -17.16
CA VAL A 146 -33.75 9.77 -16.14
C VAL A 146 -34.77 9.02 -15.28
N ILE A 147 -34.99 7.75 -15.63
CA ILE A 147 -35.73 6.81 -14.81
C ILE A 147 -35.07 6.77 -13.42
N PRO A 148 -35.78 7.13 -12.34
CA PRO A 148 -35.19 7.18 -11.01
C PRO A 148 -34.73 5.78 -10.59
N LYS A 149 -33.43 5.64 -10.35
CA LYS A 149 -32.83 4.37 -9.86
C LYS A 149 -33.45 4.02 -8.50
N LYS A 150 -34.18 2.89 -8.45
CA LYS A 150 -34.69 2.30 -7.20
C LYS A 150 -33.55 2.14 -6.20
N ARG A 151 -33.59 2.93 -5.12
CA ARG A 151 -32.55 2.97 -4.09
C ARG A 151 -32.87 1.91 -3.04
N ASN A 152 -32.17 0.78 -3.06
CA ASN A 152 -32.30 -0.22 -1.99
C ASN A 152 -32.02 0.44 -0.62
N HIS A 153 -33.05 0.55 0.21
CA HIS A 153 -33.01 1.13 1.56
C HIS A 153 -32.20 0.22 2.51
N LEU A 154 -30.88 0.25 2.42
CA LEU A 154 -30.01 -0.39 3.40
C LEU A 154 -29.87 0.51 4.64
N LYS A 155 -30.65 0.15 5.68
CA LYS A 155 -30.54 0.43 7.12
C LYS A 155 -29.33 1.30 7.51
N LYS A 156 -29.57 2.56 7.85
CA LYS A 156 -28.51 3.57 8.11
C LYS A 156 -28.20 3.81 9.60
N ASP A 157 -29.06 3.36 10.52
CA ASP A 157 -29.03 3.70 11.96
C ASP A 157 -27.79 3.27 12.78
N SER A 158 -27.41 1.99 12.74
CA SER A 158 -26.72 1.36 13.88
C SER A 158 -25.20 1.15 13.73
N SER A 159 -24.56 1.76 12.73
CA SER A 159 -23.17 1.40 12.35
C SER A 159 -22.07 2.31 12.91
N LYS A 160 -22.43 3.47 13.48
CA LYS A 160 -21.44 4.41 14.04
C LYS A 160 -21.04 4.06 15.48
N GLU A 161 -21.98 3.68 16.34
CA GLU A 161 -21.70 3.30 17.73
C GLU A 161 -20.87 2.01 17.82
N LYS A 162 -21.16 1.01 16.98
CA LYS A 162 -20.41 -0.26 16.96
C LYS A 162 -18.92 -0.08 16.60
N LYS A 163 -18.55 0.98 15.87
CA LYS A 163 -17.16 1.25 15.50
C LYS A 163 -16.35 1.92 16.61
N MET A 164 -16.99 2.70 17.49
CA MET A 164 -16.30 3.32 18.63
C MET A 164 -15.93 2.29 19.70
N ASN A 165 -16.74 1.25 19.87
CA ASN A 165 -16.45 0.18 20.83
C ASN A 165 -15.27 -0.72 20.42
N GLN A 166 -14.94 -0.79 19.13
CA GLN A 166 -13.84 -1.60 18.58
C GLN A 166 -12.46 -0.91 18.57
N LEU A 167 -12.36 0.34 19.04
CA LEU A 167 -11.09 1.06 19.09
C LEU A 167 -10.25 0.64 20.31
N ASN A 168 -8.93 0.54 20.11
CA ASN A 168 -7.95 0.32 21.18
C ASN A 168 -8.05 1.43 22.24
N PHE A 169 -7.84 1.10 23.52
CA PHE A 169 -7.98 1.99 24.67
C PHE A 169 -7.17 3.29 24.52
N ALA A 170 -5.93 3.20 24.01
CA ALA A 170 -5.09 4.35 23.72
C ALA A 170 -5.75 5.32 22.71
N ASN A 171 -6.35 4.80 21.64
CA ASN A 171 -7.04 5.62 20.64
C ASN A 171 -8.32 6.25 21.21
N LYS A 172 -9.02 5.55 22.11
CA LYS A 172 -10.18 6.13 22.82
C LYS A 172 -9.78 7.34 23.66
N ARG A 173 -8.63 7.28 24.35
CA ARG A 173 -8.09 8.39 25.14
C ARG A 173 -7.74 9.61 24.27
N ILE A 174 -7.06 9.39 23.15
CA ILE A 174 -6.72 10.46 22.19
C ILE A 174 -7.98 11.14 21.66
N ILE A 175 -8.98 10.36 21.23
CA ILE A 175 -10.24 10.91 20.71
C ILE A 175 -11.03 11.68 21.79
N ALA A 176 -10.98 11.22 23.04
CA ALA A 176 -11.63 11.90 24.16
C ALA A 176 -10.98 13.26 24.46
N GLU A 177 -9.63 13.31 24.47
CA GLU A 177 -8.88 14.56 24.69
C GLU A 177 -9.12 15.57 23.55
N GLU A 178 -9.15 15.11 22.30
CA GLU A 178 -9.50 15.97 21.15
C GLU A 178 -10.92 16.52 21.27
N ARG A 179 -11.89 15.70 21.69
CA ARG A 179 -13.27 16.14 21.92
C ARG A 179 -13.35 17.23 22.99
N GLU A 180 -12.62 17.07 24.08
CA GLU A 180 -12.59 18.04 25.17
C GLU A 180 -12.00 19.38 24.71
N ARG A 181 -10.87 19.35 23.97
CA ARG A 181 -10.27 20.56 23.38
C ARG A 181 -11.23 21.28 22.44
N VAL A 182 -11.90 20.56 21.55
CA VAL A 182 -12.88 21.14 20.62
C VAL A 182 -14.08 21.72 21.36
N MET A 183 -14.60 21.03 22.38
CA MET A 183 -15.69 21.55 23.20
C MET A 183 -15.29 22.81 23.97
N ALA A 184 -14.09 22.86 24.54
CA ALA A 184 -13.58 24.05 25.22
C ALA A 184 -13.47 25.23 24.25
N GLN A 185 -12.89 25.03 23.06
CA GLN A 185 -12.80 26.06 22.04
C GLN A 185 -14.18 26.54 21.59
N TYR A 186 -15.13 25.62 21.40
CA TYR A 186 -16.50 25.98 21.04
C TYR A 186 -17.19 26.79 22.14
N ARG A 187 -17.00 26.44 23.42
CA ARG A 187 -17.53 27.20 24.56
C ARG A 187 -16.96 28.62 24.57
N LEU A 188 -15.65 28.80 24.38
CA LEU A 188 -15.02 30.12 24.32
C LEU A 188 -15.55 30.97 23.16
N ILE A 189 -15.74 30.37 21.98
CA ILE A 189 -16.33 31.08 20.82
C ILE A 189 -17.77 31.49 21.14
N LYS A 190 -18.53 30.61 21.80
CA LYS A 190 -19.93 30.87 22.15
C LYS A 190 -20.06 31.98 23.19
N THR A 191 -19.21 32.01 24.21
CA THR A 191 -19.22 33.09 25.22
C THR A 191 -18.86 34.43 24.59
N ARG A 192 -17.83 34.48 23.73
CA ARG A 192 -17.47 35.69 22.96
C ARG A 192 -18.63 36.20 22.11
N LYS A 193 -19.31 35.30 21.39
CA LYS A 193 -20.49 35.66 20.58
C LYS A 193 -21.63 36.24 21.42
N LEU A 194 -21.86 35.73 22.62
CA LEU A 194 -22.90 36.23 23.52
C LEU A 194 -22.55 37.61 24.11
N ILE A 195 -21.29 37.83 24.49
CA ILE A 195 -20.82 39.14 24.96
C ILE A 195 -21.02 40.19 23.86
N ASN A 196 -20.57 39.89 22.64
CA ASN A 196 -20.74 40.80 21.50
C ASN A 196 -22.22 41.04 21.17
N LYS A 197 -23.09 40.03 21.29
CA LYS A 197 -24.52 40.23 21.04
C LYS A 197 -25.15 41.18 22.07
N ASN A 198 -24.76 41.07 23.33
CA ASN A 198 -25.30 41.90 24.41
C ASN A 198 -24.75 43.34 24.42
N SER A 199 -23.57 43.58 23.85
CA SER A 199 -23.04 44.95 23.72
C SER A 199 -23.82 45.80 22.73
N TYR A 200 -24.37 45.20 21.67
CA TYR A 200 -25.19 45.91 20.67
C TYR A 200 -26.64 46.19 21.12
N SER A 201 -27.07 45.67 22.27
CA SER A 201 -28.42 45.88 22.80
C SER A 201 -28.50 46.93 23.92
N LYS A 202 -27.40 47.63 24.22
CA LYS A 202 -27.31 48.64 25.28
C LYS A 202 -27.11 50.08 24.77
N GLU A 203 -27.16 50.27 23.45
CA GLU A 203 -27.28 51.58 22.78
C GLU A 203 -28.70 51.75 22.29
#